data_AF-F0QYX9-F1
#
_entry.id   AF-F0QYX9-F1
#
_cell.length_a   1.000
_cell.length_b   1.000
_cell.length_c   1.000
_cell.angle_alpha   90.00
_cell.angle_beta   90.00
_cell.angle_gamma   90.00
#
_symmetry.space_group_name_H-M   'P 1'
#
loop_
_entity.id
_entity.type
_entity.pdbx_description
1 polymer ?
#
loop_
_entity_poly.entity_id
_entity_poly.type
_entity_poly.pdbx_seq_one_letter_code
_entity_poly.pdbx_strand_id
1 'polypeptide(L)' 'MSSVVSFKVRKEVKEKMERYRDRVNWAEELGRFVEERIRELEAEENIKRVVEELEKIPISAPKGFSANSVREDRDSN' A
#
# COMPACT_ATOMS: atom_id res chain seq x y z
N MET A 1 -19.16 6.37 13.53
CA MET A 1 -18.65 7.26 14.59
C MET A 1 -17.67 8.20 13.90
N SER A 2 -17.87 9.51 13.93
CA SER A 2 -16.96 10.48 13.30
C SER A 2 -16.15 11.21 14.36
N SER A 3 -14.88 11.49 14.04
CA SER A 3 -13.94 12.18 14.92
C SER A 3 -13.46 13.46 14.23
N VAL A 4 -13.37 14.57 14.95
CA VAL A 4 -12.90 15.85 14.39
C VAL A 4 -11.39 15.96 14.58
N VAL A 5 -10.68 16.25 13.49
CA VAL A 5 -9.22 16.51 13.50
C VAL A 5 -8.97 17.97 13.14
N SER A 6 -8.26 18.69 14.00
CA SER A 6 -7.79 20.05 13.73
C SER A 6 -6.29 20.05 13.46
N PHE A 7 -5.87 20.59 12.33
CA PHE A 7 -4.45 20.74 12.00
C PHE A 7 -4.11 22.19 11.62
N LYS A 8 -2.88 22.59 11.89
CA LYS A 8 -2.40 23.94 11.58
C LYS A 8 -1.92 24.00 10.13
N VAL A 9 -2.44 24.97 9.39
CA VAL A 9 -2.00 25.28 8.03
C VAL A 9 -1.36 26.66 7.97
N ARG A 10 -0.55 26.90 6.93
CA ARG A 10 -0.05 28.24 6.64
C ARG A 10 -1.21 29.20 6.37
N LYS A 11 -1.08 30.45 6.79
CA LYS A 11 -2.13 31.48 6.64
C LYS A 11 -2.59 31.63 5.20
N GLU A 12 -1.63 31.69 4.27
CA GLU A 12 -1.87 31.78 2.82
C GLU A 12 -2.75 30.63 2.26
N VAL A 13 -2.61 29.42 2.81
CA VAL A 13 -3.39 28.25 2.39
C VAL A 13 -4.81 28.39 2.89
N LYS A 14 -4.98 28.76 4.18
CA LYS A 14 -6.30 28.98 4.76
C LYS A 14 -7.09 30.06 4.01
N GLU A 15 -6.43 31.15 3.62
CA GLU A 15 -7.04 32.23 2.84
C GLU A 15 -7.49 31.75 1.44
N LYS A 16 -6.68 30.91 0.77
CA LYS A 16 -7.07 30.30 -0.51
C LYS A 16 -8.23 29.32 -0.34
N MET A 17 -8.22 28.51 0.72
CA MET A 17 -9.32 27.59 1.01
C MET A 17 -10.62 28.37 1.19
N GLU A 18 -10.60 29.45 1.98
CA GLU A 18 -11.77 30.30 2.17
C GLU A 18 -12.25 30.93 0.86
N ARG A 19 -11.34 31.42 0.03
CA ARG A 19 -11.66 32.02 -1.29
C ARG A 19 -12.39 31.04 -2.21
N TYR A 20 -12.06 29.75 -2.15
CA TYR A 20 -12.61 28.73 -3.04
C TYR A 20 -13.67 27.84 -2.37
N ARG A 21 -14.14 28.21 -1.18
CA ARG A 21 -15.13 27.41 -0.42
C ARG A 21 -16.44 27.17 -1.17
N ASP A 22 -16.82 28.10 -2.05
CA ASP A 22 -18.06 28.00 -2.85
C ASP A 22 -17.93 27.02 -4.03
N ARG A 23 -16.69 26.61 -4.33
CA ARG A 23 -16.36 25.69 -5.43
C ARG A 23 -15.86 24.33 -4.95
N VAL A 24 -15.30 24.27 -3.74
CA VAL A 24 -14.63 23.08 -3.20
C VAL A 24 -15.15 22.80 -1.79
N ASN A 25 -15.67 21.59 -1.61
CA ASN A 25 -16.00 21.07 -0.28
C ASN A 25 -14.73 20.56 0.40
N TRP A 26 -14.01 21.45 1.09
CA TRP A 26 -12.73 21.12 1.71
C TRP A 26 -12.79 19.99 2.75
N ALA A 27 -13.92 19.83 3.44
CA ALA A 27 -14.08 18.75 4.42
C ALA A 27 -14.06 17.38 3.72
N GLU A 28 -14.77 17.27 2.61
CA GLU A 28 -14.83 16.06 1.81
C GLU A 28 -13.51 15.81 1.05
N GLU A 29 -12.94 16.86 0.44
CA GLU A 29 -11.68 16.75 -0.31
C GLU A 29 -10.52 16.29 0.57
N LEU A 30 -10.36 16.93 1.74
CA LEU A 30 -9.31 16.56 2.69
C LEU A 30 -9.58 15.20 3.33
N GLY A 31 -10.86 14.87 3.59
CA GLY A 31 -11.25 13.55 4.10
C GLY A 31 -10.83 12.43 3.15
N ARG A 32 -11.21 12.55 1.86
CA ARG A 32 -10.83 11.59 0.82
C ARG A 32 -9.32 11.48 0.67
N PHE A 33 -8.61 12.61 0.64
CA PHE A 33 -7.16 12.61 0.53
C PHE A 33 -6.49 11.84 1.68
N VAL A 34 -6.97 12.01 2.91
CA VAL A 34 -6.45 11.29 4.08
C VAL A 34 -6.77 9.80 3.98
N GLU A 35 -8.00 9.43 3.64
CA GLU A 35 -8.41 8.03 3.48
C GLU A 35 -7.61 7.29 2.39
N GLU A 36 -7.40 7.93 1.25
CA GLU A 36 -6.59 7.38 0.16
C GLU A 36 -5.14 7.20 0.60
N ARG A 37 -4.56 8.20 1.27
CA ARG A 37 -3.18 8.09 1.78
C ARG A 37 -3.02 6.96 2.79
N ILE A 38 -4.00 6.76 3.67
CA ILE A 38 -3.99 5.64 4.64
C ILE A 38 -4.03 4.31 3.89
N ARG A 39 -4.91 4.17 2.89
CA ARG A 39 -5.02 2.95 2.08
C ARG A 39 -3.71 2.61 1.37
N GLU A 40 -3.02 3.62 0.83
CA GLU A 40 -1.70 3.44 0.21
C GLU A 40 -0.67 2.89 1.20
N LEU A 41 -0.60 3.49 2.41
CA LEU A 41 0.33 3.06 3.45
C LEU A 41 0.02 1.64 3.94
N GLU A 42 -1.26 1.30 4.15
CA GLU A 42 -1.67 -0.05 4.53
C GLU A 42 -1.32 -1.08 3.45
N ALA A 43 -1.48 -0.73 2.17
CA ALA A 43 -1.09 -1.59 1.07
C ALA A 43 0.43 -1.84 1.04
N GLU A 44 1.23 -0.79 1.24
CA GLU A 44 2.70 -0.88 1.33
C GLU A 44 3.14 -1.77 2.50
N GLU A 45 2.57 -1.55 3.69
CA GLU A 45 2.87 -2.36 4.86
C GLU A 45 2.46 -3.83 4.69
N ASN A 46 1.33 -4.09 4.05
CA ASN A 46 0.87 -5.46 3.79
C ASN A 46 1.81 -6.19 2.82
N ILE A 47 2.22 -5.53 1.73
CA ILE A 47 3.18 -6.11 0.78
C ILE A 47 4.50 -6.39 1.50
N LYS A 48 4.98 -5.44 2.31
CA LYS A 48 6.22 -5.62 3.08
C LYS A 48 6.14 -6.84 4.02
N ARG A 49 5.03 -6.99 4.75
CA ARG A 49 4.79 -8.16 5.61
C ARG A 49 4.80 -9.47 4.83
N VAL A 50 4.15 -9.52 3.67
CA VAL A 50 4.14 -10.70 2.80
C VAL A 50 5.55 -11.05 2.33
N VAL A 51 6.34 -10.06 1.91
CA VAL A 51 7.74 -10.28 1.49
C VAL A 51 8.60 -10.80 2.65
N GLU A 52 8.49 -10.18 3.84
CA GLU A 52 9.22 -10.63 5.03
C GLU A 52 8.84 -12.05 5.47
N GLU A 53 7.57 -12.45 5.30
CA GLU A 53 7.14 -13.82 5.55
C GLU A 53 7.71 -14.79 4.50
N LEU A 54 7.67 -14.43 3.22
CA LEU A 54 8.24 -15.25 2.14
C LEU A 54 9.76 -15.42 2.28
N GLU A 55 10.49 -14.40 2.71
CA GLU A 55 11.94 -14.47 2.97
C GLU A 55 12.30 -15.40 4.13
N LYS A 56 11.39 -15.57 5.11
CA LYS A 56 11.57 -16.52 6.22
C LYS A 56 11.31 -17.96 5.81
N ILE A 57 10.62 -18.19 4.69
CA ILE A 57 10.46 -19.54 4.16
C ILE A 57 11.81 -19.95 3.58
N PRO A 58 12.43 -21.06 4.04
CA PRO A 58 13.63 -21.58 3.43
C PRO A 58 13.27 -22.19 2.07
N ILE A 59 13.11 -21.33 1.05
CA ILE A 59 12.94 -21.75 -0.34
C ILE A 59 14.33 -22.10 -0.86
N SER A 60 14.81 -23.27 -0.46
CA SER A 60 15.91 -23.93 -1.15
C SER A 60 15.34 -25.13 -1.87
N ALA A 61 15.32 -25.07 -3.20
CA ALA A 61 15.10 -26.27 -3.97
C ALA A 61 16.23 -27.25 -3.63
N PRO A 62 15.94 -28.52 -3.30
CA PRO A 62 16.98 -29.51 -3.02
C PRO A 62 18.00 -29.52 -4.15
N LYS A 63 19.29 -29.68 -3.82
CA LYS A 63 20.35 -29.73 -4.82
C LYS A 63 20.03 -30.85 -5.82
N GLY A 64 19.87 -30.50 -7.10
CA GLY A 64 19.47 -31.44 -8.14
C GLY A 64 17.97 -31.51 -8.44
N PHE A 65 17.11 -30.71 -7.78
CA PHE A 65 15.67 -30.64 -8.07
C PHE A 65 15.39 -30.37 -9.56
N SER A 66 16.05 -29.37 -10.16
CA SER A 66 15.89 -29.07 -11.58
C SER A 66 16.32 -30.22 -12.50
N ALA A 67 17.42 -30.92 -12.15
CA ALA A 67 17.91 -32.04 -12.93
C ALA A 67 17.02 -33.29 -12.81
N ASN A 68 16.45 -33.53 -11.64
CA ASN A 68 15.51 -34.63 -11.40
C ASN A 68 14.16 -34.36 -12.06
N SER A 69 13.65 -33.13 -11.97
CA SER A 69 12.38 -32.73 -12.59
C SER A 69 12.44 -32.83 -14.12
N VAL A 70 13.54 -32.38 -14.75
CA VAL A 70 13.73 -32.55 -16.21
C VAL A 70 13.93 -34.02 -16.59
N ARG A 71 14.57 -34.83 -15.73
CA ARG A 71 14.76 -36.26 -15.99
C ARG A 71 13.43 -37.03 -15.87
N GLU A 72 12.60 -36.75 -14.87
CA GLU A 72 11.27 -37.36 -14.72
C GLU A 72 10.36 -37.05 -15.90
N ASP A 73 10.29 -35.78 -16.34
CA ASP A 73 9.49 -35.39 -17.51
C ASP A 73 9.98 -36.06 -18.81
N ARG A 74 11.30 -36.22 -18.95
CA ARG A 74 11.89 -36.84 -20.14
C ARG A 74 11.70 -38.36 -20.16
N ASP A 75 11.89 -39.02 -19.02
CA ASP A 75 11.86 -40.49 -18.92
C ASP A 75 10.40 -41.03 -18.81
N SER A 76 9.40 -40.14 -18.70
CA SER A 76 7.96 -40.47 -18.69
C SER A 76 7.28 -40.45 -20.07
N ASN A 77 8.04 -40.22 -21.16
CA ASN A 77 7.56 -40.19 -22.56
C ASN A 77 8.28 -41.23 -23.42
#